data_AF-A0A1G7JZP1-F1
#
_entry.id   AF-A0A1G7JZP1-F1
#
_cell.length_a   1.000
_cell.length_b   1.000
_cell.length_c   1.000
_cell.angle_alpha   90.00
_cell.angle_beta   90.00
_cell.angle_gamma   90.00
#
_symmetry.space_group_name_H-M   'P 1'
#
loop_
_entity.id
_entity.type
_entity.pdbx_description
1 polymer ?
#
loop_
_entity_poly.entity_id
_entity_poly.type
_entity_poly.pdbx_seq_one_letter_code
_entity_poly.pdbx_strand_id
1 'polypeptide(L)'
;MELFETLTTALAAYRYIVWPLLGLMLLTIVVIRWWEAVKYFFLNLACSFPVIGHVASASRRAQVEDRDENDTVWYKTERELCAKYHRFYERVNKDAAFYDKCANYLNKVEERGRKPTGMALWGASIFLVILEAFIFALVLSPFIANNISANQAEFSAIVISVLIGTILVPATHLMGAEIHKNGLISKARLWHTQAKRDNEAKKLQSDNNVDLDHTELDNADPKYLHIINRVQHNATVTPTWWKSIIAVALILILAVGAYLIRASTINELETQQVNDSPYAQTESNDPFSAASSNSPFELPADAVADGQAADQRANSEVAGDRIFAYKLTFIILSVIFVGVQIIGVLIGMFRSFAGIQSKEAAGYITGFSSASEFASFHQLKRDQVARDAEAQLSSLQERIEHRHALGGSTDRGHRRSFALYVSGEEQKKAREDAKKAQELVSAEEKAGQDELAKLRREVNQERERIALEQERQALRAAPPVAVTAPAPLAEPVAAPAAPAPLVEDSVTAAVVAPAPAVEDEATLIASLGDLTIYTSEELNSIASELGVDTGKLASKQKVQLAISRAKAGA
;
A
#
# COMPACT_ATOMS: atom_id res chain seq x y z
N MET A 1 -21.72 41.36 -5.58
CA MET A 1 -22.78 41.42 -4.56
C MET A 1 -24.13 40.90 -5.04
N GLU A 2 -24.55 41.15 -6.29
CA GLU A 2 -25.84 40.65 -6.78
C GLU A 2 -25.92 39.13 -6.92
N LEU A 3 -24.80 38.41 -7.01
CA LEU A 3 -24.80 36.95 -7.00
C LEU A 3 -25.06 36.38 -5.61
N PHE A 4 -24.51 37.02 -4.57
CA PHE A 4 -24.89 36.71 -3.21
C PHE A 4 -26.34 37.13 -2.93
N GLU A 5 -26.83 38.25 -3.48
CA GLU A 5 -28.25 38.61 -3.37
C GLU A 5 -29.17 37.68 -4.16
N THR A 6 -28.82 37.27 -5.39
CA THR A 6 -29.62 36.32 -6.19
C THR A 6 -29.56 34.91 -5.64
N LEU A 7 -28.40 34.48 -5.12
CA LEU A 7 -28.26 33.21 -4.42
C LEU A 7 -29.02 33.24 -3.09
N THR A 8 -28.95 34.33 -2.31
CA THR A 8 -29.69 34.46 -1.06
C THR A 8 -31.19 34.63 -1.28
N THR A 9 -31.63 35.36 -2.31
CA THR A 9 -33.05 35.44 -2.70
C THR A 9 -33.55 34.11 -3.26
N ALA A 10 -32.77 33.39 -4.07
CA ALA A 10 -33.11 32.04 -4.52
C ALA A 10 -33.13 31.04 -3.35
N LEU A 11 -32.14 31.06 -2.44
CA LEU A 11 -32.15 30.23 -1.24
C LEU A 11 -33.31 30.60 -0.32
N ALA A 12 -33.68 31.87 -0.21
CA ALA A 12 -34.82 32.32 0.59
C ALA A 12 -36.15 31.91 -0.06
N ALA A 13 -36.27 32.02 -1.38
CA ALA A 13 -37.45 31.62 -2.16
C ALA A 13 -37.68 30.11 -2.12
N TYR A 14 -36.61 29.32 -2.26
CA TYR A 14 -36.67 27.85 -2.26
C TYR A 14 -36.23 27.22 -0.92
N ARG A 15 -36.24 27.96 0.19
CA ARG A 15 -35.73 27.49 1.49
C ARG A 15 -36.36 26.17 1.95
N TYR A 16 -37.64 25.97 1.67
CA TYR A 16 -38.37 24.75 2.03
C TYR A 16 -38.03 23.53 1.16
N ILE A 17 -37.26 23.71 0.09
CA ILE A 17 -36.75 22.64 -0.78
C ILE A 17 -35.24 22.47 -0.55
N VAL A 18 -34.49 23.57 -0.56
CA VAL A 18 -33.03 23.56 -0.46
C VAL A 18 -32.56 23.02 0.90
N TRP A 19 -33.12 23.48 2.02
CA TRP A 19 -32.71 23.00 3.34
C TRP A 19 -33.01 21.52 3.60
N PRO A 20 -34.20 20.98 3.30
CA PRO A 20 -34.41 19.54 3.44
C PRO A 20 -33.58 18.72 2.46
N LEU A 21 -33.28 19.23 1.26
CA LEU A 21 -32.42 18.52 0.30
C LEU A 21 -30.96 18.46 0.79
N LEU A 22 -30.43 19.57 1.32
CA LEU A 22 -29.12 19.59 1.99
C LEU A 22 -29.11 18.72 3.26
N GLY A 23 -30.19 18.76 4.04
CA GLY A 23 -30.38 17.90 5.21
C GLY A 23 -30.39 16.42 4.84
N LEU A 24 -31.08 16.05 3.76
CA LEU A 24 -31.13 14.69 3.23
C LEU A 24 -29.76 14.26 2.68
N MET A 25 -29.05 15.16 1.98
CA MET A 25 -27.68 14.90 1.52
C MET A 25 -26.74 14.66 2.72
N LEU A 26 -26.80 15.50 3.75
CA LEU A 26 -26.01 15.34 4.96
C LEU A 26 -26.37 14.04 5.70
N LEU A 27 -27.66 13.75 5.87
CA LEU A 27 -28.14 12.50 6.45
C LEU A 27 -27.61 11.29 5.67
N THR A 28 -27.68 11.34 4.34
CA THR A 28 -27.18 10.28 3.46
C THR A 28 -25.67 10.08 3.65
N ILE A 29 -24.90 11.17 3.74
CA ILE A 29 -23.45 11.11 4.01
C ILE A 29 -23.18 10.48 5.38
N VAL A 30 -23.94 10.85 6.42
CA VAL A 30 -23.82 10.28 7.76
C VAL A 30 -24.18 8.78 7.76
N VAL A 31 -25.26 8.40 7.09
CA VAL A 31 -25.68 6.99 6.96
C VAL A 31 -24.64 6.17 6.21
N ILE A 32 -24.08 6.68 5.11
CA ILE A 32 -23.00 6.02 4.38
C ILE A 32 -21.76 5.88 5.27
N ARG A 33 -21.44 6.91 6.06
CA ARG A 33 -20.29 6.88 6.98
C ARG A 33 -20.46 5.85 8.10
N TRP A 34 -21.67 5.69 8.63
CA TRP A 34 -21.99 4.79 9.75
C TRP A 34 -22.79 3.56 9.33
N TRP A 35 -22.67 3.17 8.06
CA TRP A 35 -23.49 2.15 7.43
C TRP A 35 -23.48 0.81 8.18
N GLU A 36 -22.34 0.45 8.79
CA GLU A 36 -22.24 -0.79 9.54
C GLU A 36 -22.98 -0.77 10.87
N ALA A 37 -23.01 0.37 11.57
CA ALA A 37 -23.84 0.53 12.76
C ALA A 37 -25.33 0.51 12.40
N VAL A 38 -25.68 1.12 11.26
CA VAL A 38 -27.05 1.12 10.74
C VAL A 38 -27.50 -0.30 10.35
N LYS A 39 -26.67 -1.05 9.62
CA LYS A 39 -26.93 -2.47 9.29
C LYS A 39 -27.13 -3.31 10.54
N TYR A 40 -26.27 -3.15 11.54
CA TYR A 40 -26.37 -3.88 12.80
C TYR A 40 -27.66 -3.51 13.57
N PHE A 41 -28.01 -2.22 13.62
CA PHE A 41 -29.26 -1.76 14.20
C PHE A 41 -30.48 -2.38 13.51
N PHE A 42 -30.51 -2.37 12.16
CA PHE A 42 -31.59 -2.99 11.41
C PHE A 42 -31.62 -4.52 11.55
N LEU A 43 -30.48 -5.19 11.72
CA LEU A 43 -30.45 -6.62 12.06
C LEU A 43 -31.14 -6.87 13.40
N ASN A 44 -30.73 -6.16 14.45
CA ASN A 44 -31.33 -6.30 15.78
C ASN A 44 -32.83 -6.00 15.75
N LEU A 45 -33.24 -4.94 15.04
CA LEU A 45 -34.63 -4.57 14.87
C LEU A 45 -35.41 -5.67 14.11
N ALA A 46 -34.88 -6.17 12.99
CA ALA A 46 -35.50 -7.23 12.20
C ALA A 46 -35.61 -8.56 12.95
N CYS A 47 -34.66 -8.89 13.83
CA CYS A 47 -34.73 -10.07 14.68
C CYS A 47 -35.77 -9.91 15.81
N SER A 48 -35.82 -8.71 16.42
CA SER A 48 -36.63 -8.43 17.61
C SER A 48 -38.12 -8.14 17.34
N PHE A 49 -38.52 -7.87 16.09
CA PHE A 49 -39.93 -7.56 15.78
C PHE A 49 -40.88 -8.70 16.22
N PRO A 50 -41.90 -8.42 17.04
CA PRO A 50 -42.68 -9.46 17.71
C PRO A 50 -43.52 -10.34 16.78
N VAL A 51 -44.01 -9.79 15.65
CA VAL A 51 -44.95 -10.47 14.75
C VAL A 51 -44.27 -11.01 13.49
N ILE A 52 -43.48 -10.16 12.81
CA ILE A 52 -42.87 -10.45 11.49
C ILE A 52 -41.36 -10.73 11.63
N GLY A 53 -40.78 -10.49 12.81
CA GLY A 53 -39.34 -10.61 13.01
C GLY A 53 -38.80 -12.02 12.81
N HIS A 54 -37.48 -12.11 12.59
CA HIS A 54 -36.84 -13.39 12.28
C HIS A 54 -37.09 -14.42 13.38
N VAL A 55 -36.95 -14.06 14.66
CA VAL A 55 -37.22 -14.96 15.80
C VAL A 55 -38.68 -15.43 15.83
N ALA A 56 -39.63 -14.51 15.62
CA ALA A 56 -41.06 -14.84 15.59
C ALA A 56 -41.41 -15.79 14.44
N SER A 57 -40.86 -15.55 13.24
CA SER A 57 -41.10 -16.43 12.08
C SER A 57 -40.35 -17.75 12.16
N ALA A 58 -39.10 -17.75 12.66
CA ALA A 58 -38.23 -18.93 12.75
C ALA A 58 -38.74 -19.90 13.81
N SER A 59 -39.24 -19.37 14.94
CA SER A 59 -39.92 -20.20 15.92
C SER A 59 -41.11 -20.92 15.31
N ARG A 60 -41.83 -20.35 14.31
CA ARG A 60 -43.02 -20.93 13.62
C ARG A 60 -42.72 -22.03 12.60
N ARG A 61 -41.47 -22.17 12.16
CA ARG A 61 -41.09 -23.16 11.14
C ARG A 61 -40.93 -24.57 11.76
N ALA A 62 -40.99 -25.59 10.91
CA ALA A 62 -40.63 -26.95 11.31
C ALA A 62 -39.13 -26.96 11.66
N GLN A 63 -38.81 -27.50 12.83
CA GLN A 63 -37.42 -27.57 13.28
C GLN A 63 -36.76 -28.77 12.61
N VAL A 64 -35.75 -28.49 11.79
CA VAL A 64 -34.92 -29.52 11.15
C VAL A 64 -33.59 -29.51 11.86
N GLU A 65 -33.25 -30.65 12.44
CA GLU A 65 -31.96 -30.88 13.07
C GLU A 65 -30.88 -31.04 12.00
N ASP A 66 -29.76 -30.39 12.25
CA ASP A 66 -28.57 -30.45 11.43
C ASP A 66 -27.40 -30.80 12.35
N ARG A 67 -26.77 -31.95 12.10
CA ARG A 67 -25.68 -32.46 12.93
C ARG A 67 -24.38 -31.87 12.39
N ASP A 68 -23.70 -31.10 13.23
CA ASP A 68 -22.38 -30.60 12.88
C ASP A 68 -21.33 -31.72 12.95
N GLU A 69 -20.17 -31.46 12.34
CA GLU A 69 -19.02 -32.37 12.31
C GLU A 69 -18.48 -32.69 13.72
N ASN A 70 -18.74 -31.81 14.69
CA ASN A 70 -18.38 -31.96 16.11
C ASN A 70 -19.46 -32.67 16.95
N ASP A 71 -20.36 -33.43 16.32
CA ASP A 71 -21.46 -34.16 16.97
C ASP A 71 -22.54 -33.30 17.66
N THR A 72 -22.41 -31.97 17.60
CA THR A 72 -23.39 -31.04 18.13
C THR A 72 -24.59 -30.92 17.18
N VAL A 73 -25.79 -31.22 17.70
CA VAL A 73 -27.04 -31.07 16.96
C VAL A 73 -27.57 -29.64 17.10
N TRP A 74 -27.70 -28.95 15.97
CA TRP A 74 -28.26 -27.60 15.88
C TRP A 74 -29.57 -27.62 15.11
N TYR A 75 -30.55 -26.78 15.49
CA TYR A 75 -31.63 -26.48 14.57
C TYR A 75 -31.14 -25.55 13.46
N LYS A 76 -31.56 -25.78 12.21
CA LYS A 76 -31.17 -24.93 11.07
C LYS A 76 -31.47 -23.44 11.33
N THR A 77 -32.60 -23.16 11.97
CA THR A 77 -33.04 -21.81 12.36
C THR A 77 -32.13 -21.15 13.39
N GLU A 78 -31.66 -21.89 14.39
CA GLU A 78 -30.68 -21.42 15.38
C GLU A 78 -29.34 -21.12 14.70
N ARG A 79 -28.87 -22.03 13.84
CA ARG A 79 -27.62 -21.86 13.09
C ARG A 79 -27.66 -20.65 12.16
N GLU A 80 -28.76 -20.44 11.45
CA GLU A 80 -28.95 -19.26 10.60
C GLU A 80 -28.93 -17.95 11.39
N LEU A 81 -29.57 -17.93 12.57
CA LEU A 81 -29.55 -16.78 13.47
C LEU A 81 -28.13 -16.49 13.96
N CYS A 82 -27.44 -17.51 14.47
CA CYS A 82 -26.06 -17.40 14.93
C CYS A 82 -25.13 -16.95 13.80
N ALA A 83 -25.26 -17.49 12.60
CA ALA A 83 -24.47 -17.10 11.43
C ALA A 83 -24.62 -15.61 11.07
N LYS A 84 -25.82 -15.04 11.20
CA LYS A 84 -26.06 -13.61 10.97
C LYS A 84 -25.30 -12.74 11.96
N TYR A 85 -25.32 -13.09 13.24
CA TYR A 85 -24.59 -12.37 14.29
C TYR A 85 -23.08 -12.60 14.21
N HIS A 86 -22.64 -13.80 13.84
CA HIS A 86 -21.23 -14.15 13.69
C HIS A 86 -20.51 -13.27 12.67
N ARG A 87 -21.16 -12.92 11.56
CA ARG A 87 -20.59 -11.96 10.57
C ARG A 87 -20.23 -10.60 11.19
N PHE A 88 -21.02 -10.12 12.14
CA PHE A 88 -20.72 -8.88 12.86
C PHE A 88 -19.67 -9.11 13.95
N TYR A 89 -19.73 -10.26 14.63
CA TYR A 89 -18.77 -10.68 15.65
C TYR A 89 -17.35 -10.78 15.07
N GLU A 90 -17.15 -11.52 13.97
CA GLU A 90 -15.85 -11.70 13.33
C GLU A 90 -15.22 -10.36 12.91
N ARG A 91 -16.04 -9.43 12.40
CA ARG A 91 -15.55 -8.12 11.98
C ARG A 91 -15.00 -7.28 13.14
N VAL A 92 -15.64 -7.37 14.31
CA VAL A 92 -15.17 -6.65 15.51
C VAL A 92 -14.16 -7.47 16.30
N ASN A 93 -13.94 -8.75 15.94
CA ASN A 93 -12.99 -9.65 16.58
C ASN A 93 -11.54 -9.33 16.20
N LYS A 94 -11.07 -8.17 16.67
CA LYS A 94 -9.68 -7.73 16.56
C LYS A 94 -9.06 -7.71 17.94
N ASP A 95 -7.81 -8.12 18.03
CA ASP A 95 -7.10 -8.31 19.28
C ASP A 95 -5.85 -7.40 19.37
N ALA A 96 -5.12 -7.52 20.46
CA ALA A 96 -3.88 -6.76 20.66
C ALA A 96 -2.83 -7.13 19.59
N ALA A 97 -2.75 -8.40 19.17
CA ALA A 97 -1.82 -8.83 18.14
C ALA A 97 -2.10 -8.17 16.79
N PHE A 98 -3.38 -7.97 16.43
CA PHE A 98 -3.75 -7.21 15.24
C PHE A 98 -3.29 -5.74 15.29
N TYR A 99 -3.36 -5.10 16.46
CA TYR A 99 -2.82 -3.75 16.64
C TYR A 99 -1.30 -3.74 16.43
N ASP A 100 -0.59 -4.67 17.08
CA ASP A 100 0.87 -4.76 16.98
C ASP A 100 1.33 -5.09 15.57
N LYS A 101 0.59 -5.92 14.84
CA LYS A 101 0.78 -6.21 13.41
C LYS A 101 0.69 -4.94 12.56
N CYS A 102 -0.40 -4.17 12.69
CA CYS A 102 -0.55 -2.90 11.97
C CYS A 102 0.54 -1.90 12.33
N ALA A 103 0.90 -1.84 13.61
CA ALA A 103 1.89 -0.90 14.12
C ALA A 103 3.33 -1.30 13.72
N ASN A 104 3.62 -2.60 13.60
CA ASN A 104 4.85 -3.16 13.05
C ASN A 104 4.97 -2.85 11.57
N TYR A 105 3.91 -3.09 10.79
CA TYR A 105 3.86 -2.77 9.36
C TYR A 105 4.18 -1.29 9.12
N LEU A 106 3.52 -0.38 9.84
CA LEU A 106 3.77 1.06 9.72
C LEU A 106 5.18 1.47 10.18
N ASN A 107 5.71 0.83 11.21
CA ASN A 107 7.09 1.06 11.66
C ASN A 107 8.11 0.66 10.59
N LYS A 108 7.89 -0.46 9.91
CA LYS A 108 8.76 -0.98 8.85
C LYS A 108 8.84 -0.07 7.62
N VAL A 109 7.77 0.66 7.31
CA VAL A 109 7.73 1.68 6.24
C VAL A 109 8.12 3.07 6.75
N GLU A 110 8.39 3.22 8.05
CA GLU A 110 8.62 4.51 8.72
C GLU A 110 7.45 5.51 8.61
N GLU A 111 6.22 4.99 8.53
CA GLU A 111 4.99 5.80 8.43
C GLU A 111 4.18 5.81 9.74
N ARG A 112 4.74 5.29 10.84
CA ARG A 112 4.07 5.34 12.16
C ARG A 112 3.86 6.79 12.61
N GLY A 113 2.66 7.08 13.10
CA GLY A 113 2.26 8.41 13.56
C GLY A 113 1.75 9.33 12.43
N ARG A 114 1.90 8.94 11.16
CA ARG A 114 1.24 9.64 10.05
C ARG A 114 -0.26 9.43 10.09
N LYS A 115 -1.00 10.44 9.66
CA LYS A 115 -2.46 10.41 9.58
C LYS A 115 -2.88 10.79 8.16
N PRO A 116 -3.88 10.12 7.59
CA PRO A 116 -4.39 10.51 6.29
C PRO A 116 -4.89 11.95 6.32
N THR A 117 -4.91 12.59 5.15
CA THR A 117 -5.51 13.91 4.98
C THR A 117 -7.01 13.79 5.24
N GLY A 118 -7.48 14.38 6.34
CA GLY A 118 -8.90 14.35 6.70
C GLY A 118 -9.73 15.20 5.74
N MET A 119 -11.03 14.91 5.63
CA MET A 119 -11.95 15.65 4.75
C MET A 119 -12.02 17.13 5.10
N ALA A 120 -11.92 17.48 6.39
CA ALA A 120 -11.88 18.88 6.83
C ALA A 120 -10.65 19.62 6.29
N LEU A 121 -9.48 18.98 6.28
CA LEU A 121 -8.26 19.59 5.77
C LEU A 121 -8.30 19.72 4.25
N TRP A 122 -8.87 18.73 3.54
CA TRP A 122 -9.15 18.85 2.11
C TRP A 122 -10.06 20.05 1.80
N GLY A 123 -11.17 20.19 2.55
CA GLY A 123 -12.07 21.33 2.41
C GLY A 123 -11.38 22.67 2.70
N ALA A 124 -10.58 22.73 3.77
CA ALA A 124 -9.82 23.93 4.11
C ALA A 124 -8.79 24.32 3.04
N SER A 125 -8.04 23.35 2.49
CA SER A 125 -7.10 23.59 1.40
C SER A 125 -7.78 24.07 0.13
N ILE A 126 -8.91 23.45 -0.25
CA ILE A 126 -9.71 23.89 -1.40
C ILE A 126 -10.22 25.31 -1.20
N PHE A 127 -10.80 25.59 -0.03
CA PHE A 127 -11.30 26.92 0.31
C PHE A 127 -10.20 27.99 0.25
N LEU A 128 -9.02 27.68 0.80
CA LEU A 128 -7.89 28.59 0.84
C LEU A 128 -7.37 28.92 -0.57
N VAL A 129 -7.28 27.94 -1.49
CA VAL A 129 -6.89 28.19 -2.88
C VAL A 129 -7.98 28.93 -3.67
N ILE A 130 -9.26 28.61 -3.45
CA ILE A 130 -10.37 29.34 -4.09
C ILE A 130 -10.36 30.81 -3.67
N LEU A 131 -10.19 31.09 -2.37
CA LEU A 131 -10.11 32.46 -1.84
C LEU A 131 -8.95 33.21 -2.51
N GLU A 132 -7.81 32.56 -2.67
CA GLU A 132 -6.64 33.14 -3.30
C GLU A 132 -6.86 33.44 -4.79
N ALA A 133 -7.39 32.47 -5.56
CA ALA A 133 -7.71 32.64 -6.97
C ALA A 133 -8.83 33.68 -7.18
N PHE A 134 -9.77 33.80 -6.25
CA PHE A 134 -10.81 34.82 -6.26
C PHE A 134 -10.23 36.22 -6.04
N ILE A 135 -9.32 36.41 -5.07
CA ILE A 135 -8.62 37.69 -4.89
C ILE A 135 -7.84 38.05 -6.15
N PHE A 136 -7.16 37.07 -6.77
CA PHE A 136 -6.44 37.29 -8.02
C PHE A 136 -7.39 37.78 -9.13
N ALA A 137 -8.56 37.14 -9.26
CA ALA A 137 -9.54 37.51 -10.26
C ALA A 137 -10.23 38.87 -9.97
N LEU A 138 -10.44 39.24 -8.70
CA LEU A 138 -10.95 40.57 -8.33
C LEU A 138 -9.98 41.68 -8.69
N VAL A 139 -8.67 41.47 -8.47
CA VAL A 139 -7.64 42.41 -8.90
C VAL A 139 -7.61 42.57 -10.42
N LEU A 140 -8.06 41.56 -11.16
CA LEU A 140 -8.19 41.59 -12.62
C LEU A 140 -9.52 42.19 -13.11
N SER A 141 -10.56 42.21 -12.27
CA SER A 141 -11.91 42.65 -12.64
C SER A 141 -11.99 44.02 -13.31
N PRO A 142 -11.24 45.07 -12.89
CA PRO A 142 -11.29 46.37 -13.55
C PRO A 142 -10.88 46.35 -15.04
N PHE A 143 -10.17 45.31 -15.49
CA PHE A 143 -9.63 45.21 -16.85
C PHE A 143 -10.46 44.31 -17.77
N ILE A 144 -11.17 43.34 -17.18
CA ILE A 144 -12.21 42.59 -17.90
C ILE A 144 -13.40 43.53 -18.24
N ALA A 145 -13.60 44.58 -17.43
CA ALA A 145 -14.73 45.48 -17.50
C ALA A 145 -14.80 46.38 -18.75
N ASN A 146 -13.77 46.44 -19.60
CA ASN A 146 -13.81 47.24 -20.84
C ASN A 146 -14.85 46.71 -21.85
N ASN A 147 -15.28 45.44 -21.76
CA ASN A 147 -16.29 44.83 -22.65
C ASN A 147 -17.36 44.00 -21.93
N ILE A 148 -17.35 43.94 -20.59
CA ILE A 148 -18.16 43.02 -19.78
C ILE A 148 -18.68 43.78 -18.55
N SER A 149 -19.94 43.58 -18.13
CA SER A 149 -20.47 44.28 -16.96
C SER A 149 -19.75 43.88 -15.66
N ALA A 150 -19.69 44.77 -14.66
CA ALA A 150 -19.02 44.48 -13.38
C ALA A 150 -19.55 43.19 -12.72
N ASN A 151 -20.86 42.94 -12.84
CA ASN A 151 -21.52 41.74 -12.32
C ASN A 151 -21.07 40.46 -13.06
N GLN A 152 -20.85 40.55 -14.37
CA GLN A 152 -20.35 39.44 -15.18
C GLN A 152 -18.86 39.16 -14.90
N ALA A 153 -18.06 40.19 -14.59
CA ALA A 153 -16.66 40.03 -14.19
C ALA A 153 -16.54 39.36 -12.79
N GLU A 154 -17.39 39.74 -11.83
CA GLU A 154 -17.45 39.07 -10.53
C GLU A 154 -17.86 37.59 -10.66
N PHE A 155 -18.83 37.28 -11.53
CA PHE A 155 -19.25 35.90 -11.78
C PHE A 155 -18.15 35.07 -12.44
N SER A 156 -17.46 35.60 -13.45
CA SER A 156 -16.38 34.89 -14.12
C SER A 156 -15.19 34.64 -13.18
N ALA A 157 -14.88 35.59 -12.29
CA ALA A 157 -13.89 35.43 -11.23
C ALA A 157 -14.20 34.22 -10.32
N ILE A 158 -15.45 34.07 -9.90
CA ILE A 158 -15.89 32.93 -9.08
C ILE A 158 -15.72 31.62 -9.86
N VAL A 159 -16.21 31.55 -11.10
CA VAL A 159 -16.13 30.33 -11.92
C VAL A 159 -14.68 29.91 -12.17
N ILE A 160 -13.81 30.85 -12.52
CA ILE A 160 -12.38 30.61 -12.76
C ILE A 160 -11.68 30.15 -11.47
N SER A 161 -11.98 30.77 -10.33
CA SER A 161 -11.39 30.40 -9.04
C SER A 161 -11.70 28.96 -8.63
N VAL A 162 -12.94 28.52 -8.81
CA VAL A 162 -13.38 27.15 -8.53
C VAL A 162 -12.69 26.15 -9.47
N LEU A 163 -12.59 26.48 -10.75
CA LEU A 163 -11.95 25.63 -11.75
C LEU A 163 -10.46 25.42 -11.43
N ILE A 164 -9.73 26.50 -11.14
CA ILE A 164 -8.32 26.44 -10.76
C ILE A 164 -8.15 25.66 -9.46
N GLY A 165 -8.94 25.95 -8.42
CA GLY A 165 -8.84 25.26 -7.12
C GLY A 165 -9.09 23.76 -7.22
N THR A 166 -10.05 23.34 -8.04
CA THR A 166 -10.39 21.91 -8.24
C THR A 166 -9.25 21.12 -8.87
N ILE A 167 -8.42 21.74 -9.73
CA ILE A 167 -7.31 21.08 -10.41
C ILE A 167 -6.01 21.20 -9.61
N LEU A 168 -5.72 22.39 -9.08
CA LEU A 168 -4.44 22.72 -8.49
C LEU A 168 -4.24 22.10 -7.10
N VAL A 169 -5.31 22.01 -6.30
CA VAL A 169 -5.23 21.43 -4.94
C VAL A 169 -4.92 19.92 -4.98
N PRO A 170 -5.60 19.10 -5.80
CA PRO A 170 -5.19 17.71 -5.96
C PRO A 170 -3.80 17.57 -6.56
N ALA A 171 -3.41 18.41 -7.52
CA ALA A 171 -2.08 18.33 -8.14
C ALA A 171 -0.95 18.60 -7.14
N THR A 172 -1.07 19.64 -6.32
CA THR A 172 -0.09 19.95 -5.25
C THR A 172 -0.05 18.89 -4.16
N HIS A 173 -1.20 18.33 -3.79
CA HIS A 173 -1.27 17.22 -2.84
C HIS A 173 -0.56 15.97 -3.37
N LEU A 174 -0.81 15.61 -4.64
CA LEU A 174 -0.17 14.48 -5.31
C LEU A 174 1.34 14.67 -5.49
N MET A 175 1.79 15.90 -5.76
CA MET A 175 3.21 16.26 -5.77
C MET A 175 3.83 16.02 -4.39
N GLY A 176 3.21 16.50 -3.31
CA GLY A 176 3.67 16.24 -1.95
C GLY A 176 3.77 14.75 -1.63
N ALA A 177 2.77 13.97 -2.03
CA ALA A 177 2.75 12.53 -1.84
C ALA A 177 3.88 11.81 -2.60
N GLU A 178 4.17 12.25 -3.83
CA GLU A 178 5.28 11.71 -4.61
C GLU A 178 6.63 12.05 -4.00
N ILE A 179 6.83 13.28 -3.49
CA ILE A 179 8.05 13.69 -2.80
C ILE A 179 8.31 12.77 -1.59
N HIS A 180 7.28 12.50 -0.78
CA HIS A 180 7.42 11.60 0.37
C HIS A 180 7.82 10.18 -0.06
N LYS A 181 7.11 9.60 -1.04
CA LYS A 181 7.42 8.27 -1.59
C LYS A 181 8.86 8.20 -2.10
N ASN A 182 9.29 9.20 -2.86
CA ASN A 182 10.65 9.28 -3.40
C ASN A 182 11.71 9.46 -2.31
N GLY A 183 11.37 10.13 -1.21
CA GLY A 183 12.21 10.21 -0.02
C GLY A 183 12.50 8.83 0.57
N LEU A 184 11.45 8.00 0.74
CA LEU A 184 11.59 6.63 1.24
C LEU A 184 12.41 5.75 0.28
N ILE A 185 12.14 5.82 -1.04
CA ILE A 185 12.91 5.06 -2.05
C ILE A 185 14.39 5.48 -2.02
N SER A 186 14.67 6.79 -2.01
CA SER A 186 16.05 7.30 -1.93
C SER A 186 16.76 6.83 -0.65
N LYS A 187 16.05 6.82 0.48
CA LYS A 187 16.56 6.32 1.76
C LYS A 187 16.87 4.83 1.73
N ALA A 188 15.97 4.00 1.18
CA ALA A 188 16.19 2.58 1.00
C ALA A 188 17.41 2.30 0.09
N ARG A 189 17.58 3.03 -1.01
CA ARG A 189 18.75 2.92 -1.89
C ARG A 189 20.05 3.31 -1.20
N LEU A 190 20.02 4.37 -0.39
CA LEU A 190 21.19 4.81 0.37
C LEU A 190 21.64 3.72 1.34
N TRP A 191 20.71 3.15 2.10
CA TRP A 191 20.96 2.03 3.01
C TRP A 191 21.44 0.77 2.29
N HIS A 192 20.87 0.44 1.13
CA HIS A 192 21.36 -0.67 0.32
C HIS A 192 22.80 -0.42 -0.19
N THR A 193 23.12 0.82 -0.55
CA THR A 193 24.47 1.20 -0.98
C THR A 193 25.48 1.14 0.16
N GLN A 194 25.06 1.48 1.39
CA GLN A 194 25.86 1.30 2.61
C GLN A 194 26.10 -0.19 2.89
N ALA A 195 25.05 -1.01 2.93
CA ALA A 195 25.16 -2.45 3.12
C ALA A 195 26.04 -3.14 2.05
N LYS A 196 26.05 -2.60 0.82
CA LYS A 196 26.92 -3.11 -0.26
C LYS A 196 28.40 -2.82 0.01
N ARG A 197 28.71 -1.67 0.63
CA ARG A 197 30.09 -1.36 1.07
C ARG A 197 30.54 -2.28 2.19
N ASP A 198 29.61 -2.66 3.06
CA ASP A 198 29.86 -3.53 4.21
C ASP A 198 29.83 -5.03 3.84
N ASN A 199 29.59 -5.37 2.57
CA ASN A 199 29.42 -6.75 2.05
C ASN A 199 28.25 -7.55 2.66
N GLU A 200 27.25 -6.87 3.23
CA GLU A 200 26.06 -7.48 3.83
C GLU A 200 24.79 -7.28 2.97
N ALA A 201 24.91 -6.67 1.79
CA ALA A 201 23.76 -6.36 0.95
C ALA A 201 23.09 -7.59 0.32
N LYS A 202 21.83 -7.80 0.67
CA LYS A 202 20.86 -8.58 -0.11
C LYS A 202 20.40 -7.80 -1.35
N LYS A 203 19.97 -8.53 -2.40
CA LYS A 203 19.43 -7.96 -3.63
C LYS A 203 18.29 -6.99 -3.35
N LEU A 204 18.30 -5.82 -3.98
CA LEU A 204 17.25 -4.81 -3.87
C LEU A 204 16.04 -5.17 -4.74
N GLN A 205 15.31 -6.20 -4.32
CA GLN A 205 14.09 -6.68 -4.97
C GLN A 205 12.98 -6.81 -3.92
N SER A 206 11.74 -6.56 -4.33
CA SER A 206 10.58 -6.74 -3.46
C SER A 206 10.17 -8.21 -3.38
N ASP A 207 9.78 -8.63 -2.19
CA ASP A 207 9.02 -9.85 -1.97
C ASP A 207 7.52 -9.51 -1.97
N ASN A 208 6.78 -10.08 -2.92
CA ASN A 208 5.35 -9.85 -3.08
C ASN A 208 4.50 -10.59 -2.03
N ASN A 209 5.09 -11.51 -1.26
CA ASN A 209 4.40 -12.24 -0.20
C ASN A 209 4.27 -11.41 1.09
N VAL A 210 5.02 -10.29 1.19
CA VAL A 210 5.01 -9.42 2.35
C VAL A 210 3.86 -8.41 2.23
N ASP A 211 2.78 -8.69 2.95
CA ASP A 211 1.62 -7.81 3.09
C ASP A 211 1.37 -7.43 4.57
N LEU A 212 0.24 -6.78 4.83
CA LEU A 212 -0.19 -6.43 6.18
C LEU A 212 -0.41 -7.66 7.05
N ASP A 213 -0.92 -8.74 6.48
CA ASP A 213 -1.28 -9.96 7.21
C ASP A 213 -0.05 -10.82 7.54
N HIS A 214 0.96 -10.81 6.68
CA HIS A 214 2.22 -11.56 6.81
C HIS A 214 3.42 -10.61 6.98
N THR A 215 3.25 -9.54 7.76
CA THR A 215 4.27 -8.51 7.94
C THR A 215 5.55 -9.05 8.59
N GLU A 216 5.50 -10.19 9.27
CA GLU A 216 6.60 -10.83 9.97
C GLU A 216 7.60 -11.57 9.05
N LEU A 217 7.22 -11.90 7.81
CA LEU A 217 8.04 -12.69 6.90
C LEU A 217 9.43 -12.08 6.66
N ASP A 218 9.50 -10.75 6.58
CA ASP A 218 10.75 -10.03 6.36
C ASP A 218 11.39 -9.51 7.65
N ASN A 219 11.02 -10.00 8.85
CA ASN A 219 11.62 -9.55 10.13
C ASN A 219 13.15 -9.73 10.19
N ALA A 220 13.68 -10.73 9.50
CA ALA A 220 15.11 -11.03 9.44
C ALA A 220 15.84 -10.25 8.33
N ASP A 221 15.12 -9.45 7.54
CA ASP A 221 15.71 -8.71 6.43
C ASP A 221 16.25 -7.34 6.86
N PRO A 222 17.19 -6.78 6.08
CA PRO A 222 17.64 -5.42 6.29
C PRO A 222 16.51 -4.40 6.15
N LYS A 223 16.63 -3.28 6.90
CA LYS A 223 15.64 -2.19 6.93
C LYS A 223 15.26 -1.63 5.55
N TYR A 224 16.16 -1.67 4.57
CA TYR A 224 15.85 -1.19 3.24
C TYR A 224 14.86 -2.11 2.50
N LEU A 225 14.90 -3.43 2.72
CA LEU A 225 13.92 -4.36 2.13
C LEU A 225 12.54 -4.18 2.75
N HIS A 226 12.47 -3.86 4.04
CA HIS A 226 11.20 -3.55 4.70
C HIS A 226 10.41 -2.44 3.99
N ILE A 227 11.11 -1.39 3.54
CA ILE A 227 10.53 -0.27 2.79
C ILE A 227 10.15 -0.72 1.37
N ILE A 228 11.05 -1.43 0.68
CA ILE A 228 10.83 -1.84 -0.72
C ILE A 228 9.67 -2.83 -0.86
N ASN A 229 9.52 -3.77 0.07
CA ASN A 229 8.41 -4.73 0.08
C ASN A 229 7.03 -4.05 0.20
N ARG A 230 6.98 -2.87 0.83
CA ARG A 230 5.71 -2.21 1.17
C ARG A 230 5.42 -0.95 0.36
N VAL A 231 6.41 -0.34 -0.30
CA VAL A 231 6.25 0.90 -1.09
C VAL A 231 6.25 0.58 -2.57
N GLN A 232 5.31 1.15 -3.32
CA GLN A 232 5.26 0.96 -4.78
C GLN A 232 6.47 1.63 -5.47
N HIS A 233 7.23 0.84 -6.22
CA HIS A 233 8.45 1.25 -6.93
C HIS A 233 8.50 0.66 -8.35
N ASN A 234 9.39 1.18 -9.18
CA ASN A 234 9.70 0.61 -10.50
C ASN A 234 10.76 -0.50 -10.39
N ALA A 235 10.99 -1.27 -11.46
CA ALA A 235 11.91 -2.42 -11.45
C ALA A 235 13.35 -2.08 -10.99
N THR A 236 13.81 -0.84 -11.16
CA THR A 236 15.15 -0.37 -10.77
C THR A 236 15.19 0.29 -9.39
N VAL A 237 14.06 0.32 -8.67
CA VAL A 237 13.89 0.92 -7.35
C VAL A 237 14.41 2.36 -7.32
N THR A 238 14.00 3.16 -8.31
CA THR A 238 14.44 4.55 -8.48
C THR A 238 13.30 5.57 -8.27
N PRO A 239 13.61 6.77 -7.73
CA PRO A 239 12.62 7.83 -7.58
C PRO A 239 11.98 8.24 -8.91
N THR A 240 10.66 8.44 -8.91
CA THR A 240 9.88 8.86 -10.08
C THR A 240 9.24 10.21 -9.81
N TRP A 241 9.41 11.20 -10.69
CA TRP A 241 8.99 12.60 -10.44
C TRP A 241 7.88 13.10 -11.37
N TRP A 242 7.18 12.21 -12.05
CA TRP A 242 6.23 12.60 -13.09
C TRP A 242 5.06 13.43 -12.56
N LYS A 243 4.51 13.10 -11.38
CA LYS A 243 3.40 13.87 -10.78
C LYS A 243 3.85 15.27 -10.38
N SER A 244 5.06 15.37 -9.84
CA SER A 244 5.70 16.63 -9.45
C SER A 244 6.00 17.50 -10.65
N ILE A 245 6.51 16.92 -11.74
CA ILE A 245 6.75 17.64 -13.00
C ILE A 245 5.45 18.22 -13.55
N ILE A 246 4.37 17.42 -13.59
CA ILE A 246 3.05 17.91 -14.03
C ILE A 246 2.57 19.04 -13.13
N ALA A 247 2.62 18.88 -11.81
CA ALA A 247 2.16 19.90 -10.87
C ALA A 247 2.95 21.22 -11.01
N VAL A 248 4.29 21.13 -11.07
CA VAL A 248 5.16 22.30 -11.28
C VAL A 248 4.88 22.96 -12.62
N ALA A 249 4.71 22.19 -13.70
CA ALA A 249 4.33 22.73 -15.00
C ALA A 249 2.99 23.46 -14.94
N LEU A 250 1.98 22.90 -14.26
CA LEU A 250 0.67 23.53 -14.06
C LEU A 250 0.80 24.86 -13.29
N ILE A 251 1.54 24.87 -12.19
CA ILE A 251 1.80 26.07 -11.38
C ILE A 251 2.51 27.13 -12.23
N LEU A 252 3.55 26.74 -13.00
CA LEU A 252 4.30 27.65 -13.86
C LEU A 252 3.44 28.21 -15.00
N ILE A 253 2.64 27.38 -15.66
CA ILE A 253 1.71 27.83 -16.71
C ILE A 253 0.72 28.85 -16.16
N LEU A 254 0.12 28.58 -14.99
CA LEU A 254 -0.80 29.51 -14.34
C LEU A 254 -0.09 30.79 -13.89
N ALA A 255 1.11 30.69 -13.32
CA ALA A 255 1.89 31.85 -12.90
C ALA A 255 2.30 32.73 -14.09
N VAL A 256 2.74 32.14 -15.20
CA VAL A 256 3.08 32.87 -16.42
C VAL A 256 1.83 33.46 -17.06
N GLY A 257 0.74 32.70 -17.16
CA GLY A 257 -0.54 33.22 -17.68
C GLY A 257 -1.04 34.41 -16.85
N ALA A 258 -0.99 34.29 -15.53
CA ALA A 258 -1.29 35.36 -14.59
C ALA A 258 -0.38 36.59 -14.81
N TYR A 259 0.93 36.38 -14.97
CA TYR A 259 1.87 37.46 -15.26
C TYR A 259 1.58 38.16 -16.57
N LEU A 260 1.33 37.42 -17.67
CA LEU A 260 1.07 37.99 -18.99
C LEU A 260 -0.19 38.83 -19.01
N ILE A 261 -1.29 38.31 -18.46
CA ILE A 261 -2.55 39.05 -18.30
C ILE A 261 -2.31 40.33 -17.49
N ARG A 262 -1.49 40.25 -16.45
CA ARG A 262 -1.21 41.40 -15.61
C ARG A 262 -0.28 42.42 -16.25
N ALA A 263 0.66 41.97 -17.09
CA ALA A 263 1.54 42.84 -17.85
C ALA A 263 0.77 43.60 -18.94
N SER A 264 -0.14 42.93 -19.67
CA SER A 264 -1.01 43.61 -20.64
C SER A 264 -1.88 44.67 -19.98
N THR A 265 -2.39 44.39 -18.78
CA THR A 265 -3.12 45.34 -17.96
C THR A 265 -2.30 46.60 -17.60
N ILE A 266 -1.01 46.45 -17.27
CA ILE A 266 -0.15 47.62 -16.98
C ILE A 266 0.00 48.49 -18.22
N ASN A 267 0.22 47.87 -19.39
CA ASN A 267 0.39 48.60 -20.64
C ASN A 267 -0.88 49.36 -21.03
N GLU A 268 -2.06 48.78 -20.77
CA GLU A 268 -3.35 49.47 -20.98
C GLU A 268 -3.52 50.67 -20.03
N LEU A 269 -3.16 50.54 -18.74
CA LEU A 269 -3.18 51.66 -17.79
C LEU A 269 -2.24 52.79 -18.21
N GLU A 270 -1.02 52.44 -18.61
CA GLU A 270 -0.03 53.41 -19.09
C GLU A 270 -0.52 54.12 -20.35
N THR A 271 -1.13 53.38 -21.28
CA THR A 271 -1.66 53.95 -22.54
C THR A 271 -2.89 54.83 -22.31
N GLN A 272 -3.85 54.40 -21.47
CA GLN A 272 -5.01 55.22 -21.10
C GLN A 272 -4.58 56.50 -20.37
N GLN A 273 -3.61 56.42 -19.46
CA GLN A 273 -3.12 57.60 -18.74
C GLN A 273 -2.39 58.61 -19.63
N VAL A 274 -1.66 58.15 -20.66
CA VAL A 274 -1.05 59.06 -21.64
C VAL A 274 -2.12 59.69 -22.55
N ASN A 275 -3.14 58.91 -22.95
CA ASN A 275 -4.24 59.38 -23.80
C ASN A 275 -5.27 60.27 -23.08
N ASP A 276 -5.47 60.11 -21.77
CA ASP A 276 -6.33 60.96 -20.93
C ASP A 276 -5.59 62.20 -20.38
N SER A 277 -4.34 62.44 -20.83
CA SER A 277 -3.67 63.69 -20.49
C SER A 277 -4.49 64.88 -21.03
N PRO A 278 -4.65 65.98 -20.27
CA PRO A 278 -5.57 67.08 -20.62
C PRO A 278 -5.39 67.64 -22.03
N TYR A 279 -4.18 67.52 -22.60
CA TYR A 279 -3.83 67.97 -23.95
C TYR A 279 -4.47 67.17 -25.09
N ALA A 280 -4.85 65.91 -24.89
CA ALA A 280 -5.54 65.13 -25.92
C ALA A 280 -7.03 65.48 -26.05
N GLN A 281 -7.62 66.08 -25.00
CA GLN A 281 -9.02 66.51 -24.99
C GLN A 281 -9.21 68.02 -25.19
N THR A 282 -8.15 68.84 -25.15
CA THR A 282 -8.30 70.31 -25.29
C THR A 282 -8.63 70.76 -26.71
N GLU A 283 -8.52 69.91 -27.74
CA GLU A 283 -8.77 70.35 -29.12
C GLU A 283 -10.24 70.23 -29.58
N SER A 284 -11.17 69.63 -28.82
CA SER A 284 -12.48 69.30 -29.41
C SER A 284 -13.76 69.71 -28.69
N ASN A 285 -13.80 70.06 -27.39
CA ASN A 285 -15.09 70.35 -26.74
C ASN A 285 -15.02 71.31 -25.52
N ASP A 286 -14.45 72.49 -25.67
CA ASP A 286 -14.68 73.59 -24.71
C ASP A 286 -15.66 74.63 -25.30
N PRO A 287 -16.93 74.70 -24.82
CA PRO A 287 -17.89 75.74 -25.21
C PRO A 287 -17.49 77.15 -24.77
N PHE A 288 -16.48 77.29 -23.91
CA PHE A 288 -15.92 78.56 -23.44
C PHE A 288 -14.59 78.95 -24.12
N SER A 289 -14.00 78.08 -24.96
CA SER A 289 -12.80 78.42 -25.75
C SER A 289 -13.05 79.47 -26.83
N ALA A 290 -14.32 79.71 -27.20
CA ALA A 290 -14.72 80.79 -28.10
C ALA A 290 -14.94 82.14 -27.39
N ALA A 291 -14.87 82.18 -26.05
CA ALA A 291 -15.17 83.38 -25.24
C ALA A 291 -13.96 83.89 -24.40
N SER A 292 -12.80 83.25 -24.50
CA SER A 292 -11.57 83.64 -23.79
C SER A 292 -10.82 84.82 -24.41
N SER A 293 -11.35 85.43 -25.47
CA SER A 293 -10.75 86.61 -26.12
C SER A 293 -11.06 87.95 -25.44
N ASN A 294 -11.71 88.00 -24.26
CA ASN A 294 -12.05 89.27 -23.59
C ASN A 294 -11.97 89.26 -22.03
N SER A 295 -11.05 88.50 -21.42
CA SER A 295 -10.69 88.71 -20.00
C SER A 295 -9.64 89.82 -19.89
N PRO A 296 -9.87 90.94 -19.17
CA PRO A 296 -8.89 92.01 -18.99
C PRO A 296 -7.70 91.65 -18.07
N PHE A 297 -7.68 90.42 -17.52
CA PHE A 297 -6.55 89.87 -16.81
C PHE A 297 -6.07 88.63 -17.57
N GLU A 298 -5.13 88.84 -18.47
CA GLU A 298 -4.40 87.78 -19.15
C GLU A 298 -3.20 87.40 -18.26
N LEU A 299 -3.14 86.13 -17.84
CA LEU A 299 -2.03 85.65 -17.02
C LEU A 299 -0.73 85.74 -17.85
N PRO A 300 0.39 86.24 -17.28
CA PRO A 300 1.66 86.28 -17.97
C PRO A 300 2.03 84.89 -18.53
N ALA A 301 2.59 84.84 -19.74
CA ALA A 301 2.91 83.58 -20.43
C ALA A 301 3.74 82.63 -19.56
N ASP A 302 4.63 83.17 -18.72
CA ASP A 302 5.44 82.41 -17.77
C ASP A 302 4.60 81.72 -16.67
N ALA A 303 3.52 82.35 -16.19
CA ALA A 303 2.64 81.78 -15.18
C ALA A 303 1.73 80.66 -15.76
N VAL A 304 1.36 80.78 -17.04
CA VAL A 304 0.64 79.71 -17.76
C VAL A 304 1.57 78.53 -18.02
N ALA A 305 2.83 78.78 -18.39
CA ALA A 305 3.84 77.74 -18.58
C ALA A 305 4.19 77.02 -17.26
N ASP A 306 4.34 77.77 -16.16
CA ASP A 306 4.60 77.20 -14.83
C ASP A 306 3.41 76.38 -14.31
N GLY A 307 2.17 76.84 -14.53
CA GLY A 307 0.97 76.08 -14.21
C GLY A 307 0.88 74.77 -14.98
N GLN A 308 1.17 74.80 -16.29
CA GLN A 308 1.22 73.61 -17.13
C GLN A 308 2.34 72.64 -16.73
N ALA A 309 3.51 73.15 -16.36
CA ALA A 309 4.63 72.33 -15.89
C ALA A 309 4.33 71.69 -14.52
N ALA A 310 3.67 72.43 -13.62
CA ALA A 310 3.24 71.94 -12.32
C ALA A 310 2.15 70.85 -12.46
N ASP A 311 1.16 71.04 -13.34
CA ASP A 311 0.11 70.05 -13.60
C ASP A 311 0.66 68.79 -14.29
N GLN A 312 1.60 68.94 -15.24
CA GLN A 312 2.30 67.80 -15.84
C GLN A 312 3.09 67.01 -14.79
N ARG A 313 3.72 67.71 -13.86
CA ARG A 313 4.49 67.09 -12.77
C ARG A 313 3.58 66.40 -11.76
N ALA A 314 2.50 67.04 -11.33
CA ALA A 314 1.51 66.45 -10.44
C ALA A 314 0.85 65.20 -11.07
N ASN A 315 0.48 65.26 -12.36
CA ASN A 315 -0.14 64.13 -13.05
C ASN A 315 0.84 62.96 -13.26
N SER A 316 2.11 63.24 -13.58
CA SER A 316 3.14 62.19 -13.72
C SER A 316 3.54 61.58 -12.38
N GLU A 317 3.53 62.35 -11.29
CA GLU A 317 3.74 61.85 -9.93
C GLU A 317 2.57 60.96 -9.47
N VAL A 318 1.31 61.39 -9.66
CA VAL A 318 0.11 60.58 -9.33
C VAL A 318 0.03 59.30 -10.18
N ALA A 319 0.36 59.38 -11.47
CA ALA A 319 0.39 58.21 -12.34
C ALA A 319 1.51 57.23 -11.94
N GLY A 320 2.71 57.75 -11.65
CA GLY A 320 3.85 56.99 -11.15
C GLY A 320 3.54 56.25 -9.86
N ASP A 321 2.91 56.92 -8.90
CA ASP A 321 2.50 56.34 -7.62
C ASP A 321 1.45 55.24 -7.79
N ARG A 322 0.49 55.42 -8.71
CA ARG A 322 -0.54 54.42 -9.02
C ARG A 322 0.05 53.17 -9.66
N ILE A 323 0.95 53.33 -10.61
CA ILE A 323 1.67 52.23 -11.27
C ILE A 323 2.58 51.51 -10.27
N PHE A 324 3.24 52.25 -9.39
CA PHE A 324 4.08 51.68 -8.33
C PHE A 324 3.27 50.84 -7.34
N ALA A 325 2.16 51.38 -6.82
CA ALA A 325 1.25 50.67 -5.93
C ALA A 325 0.73 49.37 -6.58
N TYR A 326 0.39 49.44 -7.87
CA TYR A 326 -0.03 48.26 -8.64
C TYR A 326 1.09 47.20 -8.75
N LYS A 327 2.33 47.60 -9.08
CA LYS A 327 3.50 46.70 -9.11
C LYS A 327 3.77 46.06 -7.75
N LEU A 328 3.60 46.80 -6.66
CA LEU A 328 3.77 46.28 -5.30
C LEU A 328 2.72 45.22 -4.96
N THR A 329 1.44 45.49 -5.23
CA THR A 329 0.38 44.48 -5.02
C THR A 329 0.62 43.22 -5.83
N PHE A 330 1.18 43.35 -7.04
CA PHE A 330 1.55 42.19 -7.86
C PHE A 330 2.56 41.28 -7.17
N ILE A 331 3.68 41.86 -6.69
CA ILE A 331 4.72 41.09 -6.00
C ILE A 331 4.13 40.36 -4.78
N ILE A 332 3.31 41.07 -3.99
CA ILE A 332 2.68 40.49 -2.80
C ILE A 332 1.76 39.32 -3.16
N LEU A 333 0.87 39.48 -4.15
CA LEU A 333 -0.02 38.39 -4.60
C LEU A 333 0.77 37.18 -5.13
N SER A 334 1.83 37.40 -5.92
CA SER A 334 2.66 36.31 -6.44
C SER A 334 3.37 35.53 -5.34
N VAL A 335 3.88 36.20 -4.30
CA VAL A 335 4.50 35.54 -3.16
C VAL A 335 3.48 34.72 -2.37
N ILE A 336 2.27 35.25 -2.16
CA ILE A 336 1.18 34.54 -1.49
C ILE A 336 0.80 33.28 -2.30
N PHE A 337 0.67 33.39 -3.62
CA PHE A 337 0.39 32.25 -4.49
C PHE A 337 1.38 31.11 -4.33
N VAL A 338 2.68 31.42 -4.41
CA VAL A 338 3.72 30.41 -4.19
C VAL A 338 3.63 29.85 -2.77
N GLY A 339 3.41 30.68 -1.76
CA GLY A 339 3.26 30.27 -0.37
C GLY A 339 2.10 29.28 -0.16
N VAL A 340 0.94 29.55 -0.75
CA VAL A 340 -0.23 28.67 -0.72
C VAL A 340 0.06 27.33 -1.42
N GLN A 341 0.72 27.35 -2.58
CA GLN A 341 1.09 26.10 -3.27
C GLN A 341 2.07 25.28 -2.43
N ILE A 342 3.05 25.91 -1.77
CA ILE A 342 3.98 25.23 -0.85
C ILE A 342 3.20 24.56 0.28
N ILE A 343 2.23 25.24 0.90
CA ILE A 343 1.40 24.64 1.95
C ILE A 343 0.64 23.41 1.41
N GLY A 344 0.08 23.48 0.20
CA GLY A 344 -0.57 22.34 -0.45
C GLY A 344 0.37 21.14 -0.61
N VAL A 345 1.60 21.40 -1.07
CA VAL A 345 2.66 20.37 -1.19
C VAL A 345 3.05 19.82 0.18
N LEU A 346 3.20 20.66 1.21
CA LEU A 346 3.54 20.22 2.58
C LEU A 346 2.45 19.33 3.18
N ILE A 347 1.17 19.67 2.98
CA ILE A 347 0.04 18.84 3.41
C ILE A 347 0.11 17.48 2.70
N GLY A 348 0.33 17.47 1.38
CA GLY A 348 0.55 16.25 0.62
C GLY A 348 1.73 15.43 1.14
N MET A 349 2.84 16.09 1.47
CA MET A 349 4.06 15.44 1.96
C MET A 349 3.85 14.77 3.31
N PHE A 350 3.29 15.47 4.31
CA PHE A 350 3.18 14.96 5.67
C PHE A 350 1.96 14.06 5.92
N ARG A 351 0.91 14.16 5.10
CA ARG A 351 -0.37 13.46 5.34
C ARG A 351 -0.79 12.47 4.26
N SER A 352 0.11 12.19 3.31
CA SER A 352 -0.02 11.06 2.39
C SER A 352 0.61 9.79 2.97
N PHE A 353 0.28 8.65 2.37
CA PHE A 353 0.98 7.39 2.62
C PHE A 353 1.61 6.93 1.32
N ALA A 354 2.80 6.36 1.41
CA ALA A 354 3.55 5.78 0.31
C ALA A 354 3.43 4.25 0.26
N GLY A 355 3.22 3.61 1.42
CA GLY A 355 3.04 2.16 1.48
C GLY A 355 1.69 1.70 0.92
N ILE A 356 1.67 0.50 0.33
CA ILE A 356 0.52 -0.08 -0.39
C ILE A 356 -0.69 -0.25 0.56
N GLN A 357 -0.46 -0.76 1.78
CA GLN A 357 -1.51 -0.96 2.79
C GLN A 357 -1.34 -0.02 4.01
N SER A 358 -0.42 0.95 3.97
CA SER A 358 -0.17 1.85 5.10
C SER A 358 -1.39 2.68 5.49
N LYS A 359 -2.18 3.15 4.51
CA LYS A 359 -3.41 3.90 4.77
C LYS A 359 -4.44 3.05 5.52
N GLU A 360 -4.52 1.77 5.19
CA GLU A 360 -5.44 0.82 5.80
C GLU A 360 -4.98 0.45 7.23
N ALA A 361 -3.71 0.08 7.40
CA ALA A 361 -3.10 -0.21 8.69
C ALA A 361 -3.25 0.97 9.66
N ALA A 362 -2.96 2.20 9.19
CA ALA A 362 -3.17 3.40 9.97
C ALA A 362 -4.64 3.61 10.31
N GLY A 363 -5.56 3.34 9.37
CA GLY A 363 -6.99 3.43 9.58
C GLY A 363 -7.51 2.53 10.71
N TYR A 364 -6.95 1.33 10.87
CA TYR A 364 -7.35 0.41 11.94
C TYR A 364 -6.91 0.85 13.33
N ILE A 365 -5.69 1.37 13.47
CA ILE A 365 -5.12 1.73 14.78
C ILE A 365 -5.30 3.20 15.15
N THR A 366 -5.76 4.04 14.22
CA THR A 366 -5.97 5.46 14.49
C THR A 366 -7.02 5.66 15.58
N GLY A 367 -6.68 6.46 16.59
CA GLY A 367 -7.57 6.77 17.70
C GLY A 367 -7.24 6.01 18.99
N PHE A 368 -6.34 5.04 18.93
CA PHE A 368 -5.90 4.26 20.09
C PHE A 368 -4.44 4.56 20.43
N SER A 369 -4.17 4.77 21.72
CA SER A 369 -2.82 5.06 22.22
C SER A 369 -1.98 3.79 22.43
N SER A 370 -2.63 2.65 22.69
CA SER A 370 -1.98 1.39 23.04
C SER A 370 -2.74 0.17 22.50
N ALA A 371 -2.04 -0.96 22.39
CA ALA A 371 -2.63 -2.25 22.00
C ALA A 371 -3.71 -2.72 23.00
N SER A 372 -3.52 -2.45 24.29
CA SER A 372 -4.49 -2.79 25.34
C SER A 372 -5.78 -1.99 25.23
N GLU A 373 -5.70 -0.69 24.92
CA GLU A 373 -6.88 0.16 24.71
C GLU A 373 -7.67 -0.30 23.48
N PHE A 374 -6.96 -0.60 22.39
CA PHE A 374 -7.54 -1.17 21.17
C PHE A 374 -8.26 -2.50 21.45
N ALA A 375 -7.58 -3.43 22.13
CA ALA A 375 -8.14 -4.73 22.48
C ALA A 375 -9.37 -4.60 23.38
N SER A 376 -9.33 -3.70 24.37
CA SER A 376 -10.45 -3.45 25.29
C SER A 376 -11.67 -2.88 24.56
N PHE A 377 -11.47 -1.92 23.65
CA PHE A 377 -12.55 -1.36 22.84
C PHE A 377 -13.22 -2.42 21.95
N HIS A 378 -12.41 -3.23 21.28
CA HIS A 378 -12.91 -4.32 20.43
C HIS A 378 -13.57 -5.44 21.25
N GLN A 379 -13.07 -5.73 22.44
CA GLN A 379 -13.70 -6.66 23.37
C GLN A 379 -15.09 -6.19 23.80
N LEU A 380 -15.24 -4.92 24.18
CA LEU A 380 -16.55 -4.35 24.53
C LEU A 380 -17.56 -4.47 23.38
N LYS A 381 -17.11 -4.29 22.13
CA LYS A 381 -17.95 -4.45 20.93
C LYS A 381 -18.28 -5.91 20.65
N ARG A 382 -17.33 -6.83 20.78
CA ARG A 382 -17.58 -8.28 20.71
C ARG A 382 -18.61 -8.72 21.73
N ASP A 383 -18.43 -8.30 22.98
CA ASP A 383 -19.31 -8.68 24.08
C ASP A 383 -20.72 -8.12 23.87
N GLN A 384 -20.85 -6.91 23.32
CA GLN A 384 -22.15 -6.37 22.92
C GLN A 384 -22.84 -7.25 21.87
N VAL A 385 -22.13 -7.62 20.81
CA VAL A 385 -22.69 -8.47 19.75
C VAL A 385 -23.06 -9.86 20.29
N ALA A 386 -22.20 -10.44 21.13
CA ALA A 386 -22.43 -11.74 21.74
C ALA A 386 -23.65 -11.73 22.68
N ARG A 387 -23.82 -10.69 23.50
CA ARG A 387 -24.99 -10.54 24.37
C ARG A 387 -26.28 -10.39 23.58
N ASP A 388 -26.27 -9.55 22.53
CA ASP A 388 -27.45 -9.36 21.68
C ASP A 388 -27.81 -10.66 20.94
N ALA A 389 -26.81 -11.39 20.44
CA ALA A 389 -27.02 -12.70 19.80
C ALA A 389 -27.62 -13.72 20.78
N GLU A 390 -27.09 -13.80 22.01
CA GLU A 390 -27.58 -14.71 23.04
C GLU A 390 -29.02 -14.36 23.47
N ALA A 391 -29.35 -13.07 23.59
CA ALA A 391 -30.70 -12.63 23.89
C ALA A 391 -31.71 -13.03 22.81
N GLN A 392 -31.34 -12.93 21.52
CA GLN A 392 -32.21 -13.37 20.43
C GLN A 392 -32.31 -14.88 20.33
N LEU A 393 -31.20 -15.60 20.56
CA LEU A 393 -31.16 -17.06 20.55
C LEU A 393 -31.99 -17.66 21.69
N SER A 394 -31.83 -17.14 22.91
CA SER A 394 -32.64 -17.55 24.06
C SER A 394 -34.12 -17.26 23.85
N SER A 395 -34.48 -16.11 23.27
CA SER A 395 -35.89 -15.81 22.92
C SER A 395 -36.44 -16.77 21.86
N LEU A 396 -35.62 -17.18 20.89
CA LEU A 396 -35.99 -18.19 19.89
C LEU A 396 -36.22 -19.55 20.54
N GLN A 397 -35.28 -20.00 21.37
CA GLN A 397 -35.36 -21.27 22.09
C GLN A 397 -36.56 -21.32 23.02
N GLU A 398 -36.81 -20.27 23.81
CA GLU A 398 -37.97 -20.18 24.71
C GLU A 398 -39.29 -20.29 23.94
N ARG A 399 -39.41 -19.63 22.77
CA ARG A 399 -40.61 -19.73 21.92
C ARG A 399 -40.79 -21.11 21.29
N ILE A 400 -39.69 -21.77 20.92
CA ILE A 400 -39.70 -23.15 20.41
C ILE A 400 -40.13 -24.09 21.53
N GLU A 401 -39.49 -24.03 22.69
CA GLU A 401 -39.82 -24.82 23.90
C GLU A 401 -41.29 -24.62 24.32
N HIS A 402 -41.78 -23.38 24.36
CA HIS A 402 -43.18 -23.09 24.68
C HIS A 402 -44.14 -23.75 23.69
N ARG A 403 -43.81 -23.80 22.39
CA ARG A 403 -44.64 -24.54 21.43
C ARG A 403 -44.56 -26.05 21.64
N HIS A 404 -43.37 -26.60 21.87
CA HIS A 404 -43.21 -28.03 22.15
C HIS A 404 -43.99 -28.46 23.39
N ALA A 405 -44.02 -27.61 24.42
CA ALA A 405 -44.83 -27.80 25.62
C ALA A 405 -46.34 -27.82 25.30
N LEU A 406 -46.83 -26.91 24.45
CA LEU A 406 -48.22 -26.91 23.98
C LEU A 406 -48.55 -28.10 23.06
N GLY A 407 -47.56 -28.61 22.33
CA GLY A 407 -47.69 -29.73 21.39
C GLY A 407 -47.51 -31.12 22.02
N GLY A 408 -47.26 -31.21 23.34
CA GLY A 408 -47.17 -32.47 24.08
C GLY A 408 -45.88 -33.28 23.85
N SER A 409 -44.85 -32.72 23.21
CA SER A 409 -43.57 -33.41 23.03
C SER A 409 -42.70 -33.28 24.28
N THR A 410 -42.22 -34.41 24.83
CA THR A 410 -41.36 -34.48 26.03
C THR A 410 -39.87 -34.24 25.74
N ASP A 411 -39.47 -34.20 24.47
CA ASP A 411 -38.08 -33.96 24.11
C ASP A 411 -37.74 -32.48 24.20
N ARG A 412 -36.99 -32.13 25.24
CA ARG A 412 -36.44 -30.79 25.46
C ARG A 412 -34.97 -30.85 25.07
N GLY A 413 -34.66 -30.53 23.82
CA GLY A 413 -33.27 -30.44 23.35
C GLY A 413 -32.42 -29.54 24.26
N HIS A 414 -31.11 -29.81 24.32
CA HIS A 414 -30.19 -29.03 25.15
C HIS A 414 -30.11 -27.57 24.67
N ARG A 415 -30.17 -26.60 25.58
CA ARG A 415 -30.02 -25.18 25.23
C ARG A 415 -28.61 -24.92 24.72
N ARG A 416 -28.50 -24.39 23.50
CA ARG A 416 -27.23 -24.03 22.88
C ARG A 416 -26.95 -22.54 23.06
N SER A 417 -25.69 -22.18 23.26
CA SER A 417 -25.25 -20.80 23.38
C SER A 417 -24.56 -20.32 22.11
N PHE A 418 -24.58 -19.01 21.89
CA PHE A 418 -23.85 -18.36 20.82
C PHE A 418 -22.33 -18.54 20.98
N ALA A 419 -21.83 -18.57 22.22
CA ALA A 419 -20.42 -18.86 22.48
C ALA A 419 -20.00 -20.24 21.96
N LEU A 420 -20.86 -21.26 22.10
CA LEU A 420 -20.60 -22.59 21.55
C LEU A 420 -20.54 -22.54 20.01
N TYR A 421 -21.44 -21.81 19.37
CA TYR A 421 -21.39 -21.59 17.92
C TYR A 421 -20.09 -20.94 17.46
N VAL A 422 -19.68 -19.83 18.11
CA VAL A 422 -18.43 -19.12 17.80
C VAL A 422 -17.23 -20.05 17.95
N SER A 423 -17.14 -20.81 19.05
CA SER A 423 -16.04 -21.75 19.25
C SER A 423 -15.98 -22.85 18.18
N GLY A 424 -17.13 -23.31 17.70
CA GLY A 424 -17.21 -24.28 16.61
C GLY A 424 -16.71 -23.69 15.28
N GLU A 425 -17.08 -22.46 14.95
CA GLU A 425 -16.63 -21.79 13.73
C GLU A 425 -15.13 -21.42 13.79
N GLU A 426 -14.62 -20.99 14.94
CA GLU A 426 -13.19 -20.74 15.13
C GLU A 426 -12.36 -22.02 14.97
N GLN A 427 -12.84 -23.16 15.48
CA GLN A 427 -12.20 -24.46 15.28
C GLN A 427 -12.23 -24.90 13.81
N LYS A 428 -13.36 -24.71 13.11
CA LYS A 428 -13.46 -25.01 11.67
C LYS A 428 -12.45 -24.20 10.88
N LYS A 429 -12.38 -22.89 11.14
CA LYS A 429 -11.41 -21.98 10.51
C LYS A 429 -9.98 -22.40 10.79
N ALA A 430 -9.63 -22.69 12.05
CA ALA A 430 -8.30 -23.16 12.41
C ALA A 430 -7.91 -24.47 11.70
N ARG A 431 -8.86 -25.41 11.54
CA ARG A 431 -8.63 -26.66 10.78
C ARG A 431 -8.44 -26.39 9.29
N GLU A 432 -9.23 -25.49 8.70
CA GLU A 432 -9.07 -25.10 7.29
C GLU A 432 -7.73 -24.43 7.05
N ASP A 433 -7.31 -23.54 7.94
CA ASP A 433 -6.02 -22.85 7.85
C ASP A 433 -4.86 -23.83 8.05
N ALA A 434 -4.98 -24.79 8.97
CA ALA A 434 -3.99 -25.87 9.13
C ALA A 434 -3.89 -26.76 7.88
N LYS A 435 -5.02 -27.10 7.24
CA LYS A 435 -5.05 -27.85 5.98
C LYS A 435 -4.37 -27.07 4.86
N LYS A 436 -4.68 -25.77 4.70
CA LYS A 436 -4.03 -24.91 3.71
C LYS A 436 -2.52 -24.80 3.96
N ALA A 437 -2.10 -24.62 5.21
CA ALA A 437 -0.68 -24.57 5.57
C ALA A 437 0.04 -25.88 5.19
N GLN A 438 -0.58 -27.02 5.47
CA GLN A 438 -0.04 -28.33 5.08
C GLN A 438 0.01 -28.51 3.56
N GLU A 439 -1.01 -28.05 2.84
CA GLU A 439 -1.02 -28.06 1.38
C GLU A 439 0.10 -27.20 0.79
N LEU A 440 0.34 -25.99 1.33
CA LEU A 440 1.43 -25.11 0.93
C LEU A 440 2.80 -25.74 1.16
N VAL A 441 3.05 -26.29 2.35
CA VAL A 441 4.31 -27.00 2.65
C VAL A 441 4.51 -28.18 1.69
N SER A 442 3.47 -28.97 1.45
CA SER A 442 3.55 -30.10 0.53
C SER A 442 3.79 -29.67 -0.93
N ALA A 443 3.33 -28.48 -1.32
CA ALA A 443 3.55 -27.92 -2.65
C ALA A 443 4.99 -27.39 -2.79
N GLU A 444 5.53 -26.74 -1.76
CA GLU A 444 6.93 -26.31 -1.71
C GLU A 444 7.90 -27.50 -1.73
N GLU A 445 7.62 -28.55 -0.96
CA GLU A 445 8.41 -29.80 -0.98
C GLU A 445 8.44 -30.44 -2.36
N LYS A 446 7.29 -30.51 -3.05
CA LYS A 446 7.22 -31.02 -4.43
C LYS A 446 8.01 -30.14 -5.40
N ALA A 447 7.89 -28.82 -5.29
CA ALA A 447 8.64 -27.90 -6.14
C ALA A 447 10.17 -28.05 -5.95
N GLY A 448 10.64 -28.19 -4.70
CA GLY A 448 12.05 -28.44 -4.40
C GLY A 448 12.54 -29.80 -4.91
N GLN A 449 11.71 -30.85 -4.80
CA GLN A 449 12.03 -32.17 -5.37
C GLN A 449 12.12 -32.14 -6.90
N ASP A 450 11.23 -31.41 -7.58
CA ASP A 450 11.25 -31.23 -9.02
C ASP A 450 12.49 -30.46 -9.48
N GLU A 451 12.92 -29.43 -8.74
CA GLU A 451 14.16 -28.70 -9.00
C GLU A 451 15.39 -29.59 -8.82
N LEU A 452 15.46 -30.38 -7.74
CA LEU A 452 16.53 -31.34 -7.52
C LEU A 452 16.57 -32.41 -8.63
N ALA A 453 15.41 -32.88 -9.10
CA ALA A 453 15.33 -33.83 -10.20
C ALA A 453 15.84 -33.23 -11.52
N LYS A 454 15.58 -31.94 -11.78
CA LYS A 454 16.15 -31.23 -12.94
C LYS A 454 17.67 -31.13 -12.84
N LEU A 455 18.21 -30.70 -11.71
CA LEU A 455 19.66 -30.62 -11.49
C LEU A 455 20.35 -31.98 -11.68
N ARG A 456 19.75 -33.06 -11.17
CA ARG A 456 20.28 -34.42 -11.38
C ARG A 456 20.31 -34.82 -12.86
N ARG A 457 19.30 -34.43 -13.64
CA ARG A 457 19.27 -34.68 -15.10
C ARG A 457 20.36 -33.88 -15.82
N GLU A 458 20.55 -32.62 -15.45
CA GLU A 458 21.59 -31.77 -16.03
C GLU A 458 22.99 -32.33 -15.76
N VAL A 459 23.29 -32.72 -14.51
CA VAL A 459 24.57 -33.34 -14.15
C VAL A 459 24.81 -34.65 -14.89
N ASN A 460 23.79 -35.50 -15.04
CA ASN A 460 23.92 -36.75 -15.79
C ASN A 460 24.20 -36.50 -17.28
N GLN A 461 23.53 -35.52 -17.89
CA GLN A 461 23.79 -35.11 -19.28
C GLN A 461 25.20 -34.57 -19.46
N GLU A 462 25.71 -33.79 -18.50
CA GLU A 462 27.08 -33.27 -18.54
C GLU A 462 28.12 -34.39 -18.43
N ARG A 463 27.89 -35.38 -17.54
CA ARG A 463 28.72 -36.59 -17.45
C ARG A 463 28.73 -37.39 -18.75
N GLU A 464 27.57 -37.57 -19.39
CA GLU A 464 27.48 -38.25 -20.69
C GLU A 464 28.23 -37.50 -21.80
N ARG A 465 28.15 -36.16 -21.81
CA ARG A 465 28.92 -35.34 -22.77
C ARG A 465 30.42 -35.52 -22.59
N ILE A 466 30.90 -35.47 -21.34
CA ILE A 466 32.32 -35.68 -21.03
C ILE A 466 32.76 -37.09 -21.43
N ALA A 467 31.96 -38.11 -21.16
CA ALA A 467 32.26 -39.50 -21.56
C ALA A 467 32.35 -39.66 -23.08
N LEU A 468 31.42 -39.07 -23.84
CA LEU A 468 31.45 -39.08 -25.31
C LEU A 468 32.65 -38.32 -25.89
N GLU A 469 33.07 -37.23 -25.25
CA GLU A 469 34.29 -36.50 -25.64
C GLU A 469 35.55 -37.34 -25.39
N GLN A 470 35.63 -38.04 -24.26
CA GLN A 470 36.72 -38.96 -23.96
C GLN A 470 36.76 -40.13 -24.94
N GLU A 471 35.61 -40.73 -25.27
CA GLU A 471 35.52 -41.82 -26.25
C GLU A 471 35.93 -41.35 -27.66
N ARG A 472 35.51 -40.15 -28.08
CA ARG A 472 35.95 -39.55 -29.35
C ARG A 472 37.45 -39.28 -29.39
N GLN A 473 38.04 -38.86 -28.27
CA GLN A 473 39.47 -38.68 -28.16
C GLN A 473 40.21 -40.02 -28.22
N ALA A 474 39.70 -41.07 -27.55
CA ALA A 474 40.26 -42.41 -27.61
C ALA A 474 40.20 -43.02 -29.02
N LEU A 475 39.08 -42.85 -29.74
CA LEU A 475 38.93 -43.29 -31.14
C LEU A 475 39.86 -42.54 -32.10
N ARG A 476 40.16 -41.27 -31.83
CA ARG A 476 41.16 -40.50 -32.60
C ARG A 476 42.61 -40.87 -32.28
N ALA A 477 42.86 -41.41 -31.09
CA ALA A 477 44.19 -41.81 -30.63
C ALA A 477 44.56 -43.26 -31.00
N ALA A 478 43.62 -44.06 -31.54
CA ALA A 478 43.91 -45.42 -31.97
C ALA A 478 44.73 -45.45 -33.28
N PRO A 479 45.93 -46.06 -33.31
CA PRO A 479 46.72 -46.23 -34.53
C PRO A 479 46.14 -47.35 -35.43
N PRO A 480 46.40 -47.33 -36.75
CA PRO A 480 45.88 -48.35 -37.67
C PRO A 480 46.49 -49.71 -37.34
N VAL A 481 45.63 -50.70 -37.02
CA VAL A 481 46.07 -52.07 -36.73
C VAL A 481 46.55 -52.73 -38.03
N ALA A 482 47.86 -52.98 -38.10
CA ALA A 482 48.50 -53.79 -39.12
C ALA A 482 48.20 -55.27 -38.89
N VAL A 483 47.79 -55.93 -39.96
CA VAL A 483 47.48 -57.35 -40.09
C VAL A 483 48.74 -58.19 -39.87
N THR A 484 48.71 -59.17 -38.97
CA THR A 484 49.44 -60.43 -39.14
C THR A 484 48.63 -61.60 -38.55
N ALA A 485 48.46 -62.60 -39.41
CA ALA A 485 47.72 -63.85 -39.23
C ALA A 485 48.72 -65.00 -38.93
N PRO A 486 48.33 -66.29 -38.93
CA PRO A 486 47.66 -66.96 -37.82
C PRO A 486 48.31 -68.33 -37.45
N ALA A 487 47.66 -69.01 -36.49
CA ALA A 487 47.55 -70.47 -36.37
C ALA A 487 48.57 -71.20 -35.47
N PRO A 488 48.35 -72.48 -35.08
CA PRO A 488 47.10 -73.28 -35.20
C PRO A 488 46.72 -74.16 -33.98
N LEU A 489 45.46 -74.61 -34.02
CA LEU A 489 44.96 -75.98 -33.76
C LEU A 489 45.21 -76.66 -32.41
N ALA A 490 44.12 -76.87 -31.67
CA ALA A 490 43.66 -78.24 -31.41
C ALA A 490 42.15 -78.26 -31.21
N GLU A 491 41.51 -78.97 -32.13
CA GLU A 491 40.08 -79.19 -32.31
C GLU A 491 39.68 -80.51 -31.58
N PRO A 492 38.45 -81.04 -31.70
CA PRO A 492 37.60 -81.37 -30.56
C PRO A 492 37.25 -82.87 -30.48
N VAL A 493 36.73 -83.35 -29.35
CA VAL A 493 35.97 -84.62 -29.37
C VAL A 493 34.76 -84.56 -28.43
N ALA A 494 33.62 -84.36 -29.09
CA ALA A 494 32.36 -85.11 -28.99
C ALA A 494 31.81 -85.56 -27.62
N ALA A 495 30.60 -85.08 -27.37
CA ALA A 495 29.56 -85.69 -26.54
C ALA A 495 29.14 -87.08 -27.06
N PRO A 496 28.40 -87.87 -26.26
CA PRO A 496 26.94 -87.73 -26.32
C PRO A 496 26.17 -87.91 -24.98
N ALA A 497 25.06 -87.16 -24.91
CA ALA A 497 23.69 -87.52 -24.45
C ALA A 497 23.51 -88.75 -23.53
N ALA A 498 22.67 -88.79 -22.49
CA ALA A 498 21.55 -88.01 -21.94
C ALA A 498 21.17 -88.71 -20.59
N PRO A 499 19.96 -88.53 -20.02
CA PRO A 499 19.33 -87.37 -19.40
C PRO A 499 19.22 -87.50 -17.85
N ALA A 500 18.67 -86.45 -17.25
CA ALA A 500 18.33 -86.17 -15.83
C ALA A 500 17.49 -87.26 -15.10
N PRO A 501 16.99 -87.09 -13.84
CA PRO A 501 17.20 -86.03 -12.83
C PRO A 501 17.36 -86.56 -11.38
N LEU A 502 18.21 -85.98 -10.51
CA LEU A 502 18.04 -86.10 -9.03
C LEU A 502 18.59 -84.83 -8.36
N VAL A 503 17.74 -84.08 -7.65
CA VAL A 503 17.67 -83.95 -6.18
C VAL A 503 18.94 -83.37 -5.57
N GLU A 504 18.85 -82.23 -4.88
CA GLU A 504 19.38 -82.11 -3.51
C GLU A 504 19.02 -80.78 -2.84
N ASP A 505 18.58 -80.96 -1.59
CA ASP A 505 18.53 -79.99 -0.52
C ASP A 505 19.95 -79.70 0.00
N SER A 506 20.03 -78.63 0.80
CA SER A 506 20.96 -78.42 1.91
C SER A 506 22.15 -77.45 1.74
N VAL A 507 22.34 -76.78 2.88
CA VAL A 507 23.09 -75.57 3.22
C VAL A 507 24.54 -75.89 3.56
N THR A 508 25.50 -74.99 3.29
CA THR A 508 26.50 -74.49 4.28
C THR A 508 27.52 -73.49 3.70
N ALA A 509 27.66 -72.38 4.44
CA ALA A 509 28.90 -71.74 4.92
C ALA A 509 30.02 -71.23 3.97
N ALA A 510 30.18 -69.90 4.02
CA ALA A 510 31.38 -69.16 4.48
C ALA A 510 32.61 -68.96 3.56
N VAL A 511 33.18 -67.75 3.73
CA VAL A 511 34.62 -67.36 3.81
C VAL A 511 35.08 -66.25 2.85
N VAL A 512 35.26 -65.06 3.46
CA VAL A 512 36.43 -64.16 3.49
C VAL A 512 36.97 -63.47 2.20
N ALA A 513 37.25 -62.18 2.40
CA ALA A 513 37.78 -61.12 1.53
C ALA A 513 39.22 -61.34 0.97
N PRO A 514 39.69 -60.43 0.09
CA PRO A 514 40.53 -59.32 0.61
C PRO A 514 40.33 -57.92 -0.06
N ALA A 515 40.34 -56.89 0.80
CA ALA A 515 41.10 -55.60 0.80
C ALA A 515 41.23 -54.66 -0.44
N PRO A 516 41.39 -53.33 -0.21
CA PRO A 516 40.65 -52.29 -0.94
C PRO A 516 41.50 -51.20 -1.64
N ALA A 517 40.81 -50.35 -2.41
CA ALA A 517 41.30 -49.10 -3.01
C ALA A 517 41.12 -47.90 -2.04
N VAL A 518 42.03 -46.93 -2.09
CA VAL A 518 42.35 -45.96 -1.02
C VAL A 518 41.72 -44.56 -1.20
N GLU A 519 40.85 -44.33 -2.20
CA GLU A 519 40.41 -42.95 -2.55
C GLU A 519 39.06 -42.48 -1.97
N ASP A 520 38.19 -43.36 -1.44
CA ASP A 520 36.85 -42.97 -0.97
C ASP A 520 36.80 -42.39 0.47
N GLU A 521 37.76 -42.70 1.35
CA GLU A 521 37.67 -42.27 2.76
C GLU A 521 37.94 -40.77 2.94
N ALA A 522 38.85 -40.18 2.15
CA ALA A 522 39.26 -38.79 2.35
C ALA A 522 38.14 -37.78 2.03
N THR A 523 37.28 -38.11 1.05
CA THR A 523 36.13 -37.30 0.65
C THR A 523 34.98 -37.41 1.67
N LEU A 524 34.77 -38.60 2.24
CA LEU A 524 33.83 -38.83 3.34
C LEU A 524 34.24 -38.09 4.62
N ILE A 525 35.54 -38.06 4.94
CA ILE A 525 36.04 -37.25 6.06
C ILE A 525 35.87 -35.75 5.76
N ALA A 526 35.96 -35.32 4.49
CA ALA A 526 35.74 -33.93 4.08
C ALA A 526 34.31 -33.44 4.30
N SER A 527 33.31 -34.29 4.08
CA SER A 527 31.89 -33.94 4.22
C SER A 527 31.40 -33.82 5.67
N LEU A 528 32.14 -34.37 6.66
CA LEU A 528 31.77 -34.34 8.08
C LEU A 528 31.95 -32.96 8.77
N GLY A 529 32.45 -31.94 8.06
CA GLY A 529 32.45 -30.56 8.54
C GLY A 529 33.46 -30.28 9.68
N ASP A 530 33.04 -29.48 10.66
CA ASP A 530 33.84 -29.14 11.85
C ASP A 530 33.76 -30.29 12.86
N LEU A 531 34.89 -30.94 13.11
CA LEU A 531 35.00 -32.10 13.99
C LEU A 531 35.32 -31.69 15.43
N THR A 532 35.56 -30.41 15.70
CA THR A 532 35.94 -29.92 17.05
C THR A 532 34.78 -29.91 18.05
N ILE A 533 33.55 -30.05 17.55
CA ILE A 533 32.32 -30.14 18.37
C ILE A 533 32.09 -31.54 18.95
N TYR A 534 32.73 -32.58 18.42
CA TYR A 534 32.53 -33.96 18.85
C TYR A 534 33.59 -34.41 19.86
N THR A 535 33.15 -35.16 20.87
CA THR A 535 34.06 -35.81 21.82
C THR A 535 34.77 -37.00 21.19
N SER A 536 35.85 -37.47 21.82
CA SER A 536 36.62 -38.61 21.29
C SER A 536 35.81 -39.91 21.23
N GLU A 537 34.85 -40.10 22.12
CA GLU A 537 33.94 -41.26 22.11
C GLU A 537 32.95 -41.18 20.95
N GLU A 538 32.37 -40.01 20.70
CA GLU A 538 31.44 -39.78 19.58
C GLU A 538 32.14 -39.92 18.22
N LEU A 539 33.39 -39.45 18.11
CA LEU A 539 34.18 -39.65 16.89
C LEU A 539 34.46 -41.12 16.60
N ASN A 540 34.64 -41.95 17.63
CA ASN A 540 34.82 -43.39 17.47
C ASN A 540 33.52 -44.07 17.01
N SER A 541 32.37 -43.62 17.51
CA SER A 541 31.06 -44.10 17.04
C SER A 541 30.82 -43.70 15.58
N ILE A 542 31.08 -42.45 15.21
CA ILE A 542 30.93 -41.94 13.83
C ILE A 542 31.87 -42.70 12.88
N ALA A 543 33.11 -42.95 13.30
CA ALA A 543 34.08 -43.72 12.54
C ALA A 543 33.62 -45.18 12.32
N SER A 544 33.07 -45.82 13.36
CA SER A 544 32.55 -47.18 13.29
C SER A 544 31.33 -47.29 12.39
N GLU A 545 30.46 -46.29 12.37
CA GLU A 545 29.22 -46.29 11.59
C GLU A 545 29.49 -45.99 10.11
N LEU A 546 30.46 -45.12 9.81
CA LEU A 546 30.83 -44.75 8.44
C LEU A 546 31.93 -45.62 7.85
N GLY A 547 32.49 -46.56 8.62
CA GLY A 547 33.59 -47.44 8.19
C GLY A 547 34.89 -46.69 7.92
N VAL A 548 35.11 -45.55 8.59
CA VAL A 548 36.27 -44.66 8.39
C VAL A 548 37.29 -44.85 9.50
N ASP A 549 38.58 -44.75 9.19
CA ASP A 549 39.63 -44.84 10.21
C ASP A 549 39.56 -43.72 11.27
N THR A 550 39.35 -44.12 12.52
CA THR A 550 39.34 -43.27 13.73
C THR A 550 40.59 -42.38 13.84
N GLY A 551 41.75 -42.90 13.43
CA GLY A 551 43.02 -42.17 13.46
C GLY A 551 43.03 -40.93 12.55
N LYS A 552 42.43 -41.05 11.36
CA LYS A 552 42.34 -39.94 10.38
C LYS A 552 41.35 -38.87 10.82
N LEU A 553 40.24 -39.24 11.45
CA LEU A 553 39.26 -38.29 12.01
C LEU A 553 39.85 -37.49 13.18
N ALA A 554 40.54 -38.17 14.10
CA ALA A 554 41.22 -37.51 15.23
C ALA A 554 42.37 -36.60 14.76
N SER A 555 43.11 -37.01 13.72
CA SER A 555 44.12 -36.18 13.06
C SER A 555 43.52 -34.88 12.52
N LYS A 556 42.41 -34.97 11.78
CA LYS A 556 41.75 -33.80 11.21
C LYS A 556 41.15 -32.87 12.27
N GLN A 557 40.58 -33.43 13.35
CA GLN A 557 40.12 -32.66 14.50
C GLN A 557 41.27 -31.85 15.14
N LYS A 558 42.45 -32.45 15.31
CA LYS A 558 43.65 -31.75 15.83
C LYS A 558 44.09 -30.61 14.92
N VAL A 559 44.04 -30.80 13.59
CA VAL A 559 44.37 -29.75 12.62
C VAL A 559 43.38 -28.59 12.70
N GLN A 560 42.08 -28.88 12.81
CA GLN A 560 41.06 -27.84 12.96
C GLN A 560 41.21 -27.07 14.29
N LEU A 561 41.54 -27.76 15.39
CA LEU A 561 41.88 -27.13 16.68
C LEU A 561 43.14 -26.25 16.60
N ALA A 562 44.15 -26.66 15.83
CA ALA A 562 45.36 -25.87 15.64
C ALA A 562 45.08 -24.60 14.82
N ILE A 563 44.24 -24.70 13.78
CA ILE A 563 43.81 -23.56 12.95
C ILE A 563 42.94 -22.60 13.77
N SER A 564 42.00 -23.11 14.57
CA SER A 564 41.15 -22.26 15.42
C SER A 564 41.97 -21.55 16.50
N ARG A 565 42.96 -22.23 17.11
CA ARG A 565 43.90 -21.61 18.06
C ARG A 565 44.80 -20.55 17.40
N ALA A 566 45.27 -20.78 16.17
CA ALA A 566 46.05 -19.80 15.42
C ALA A 566 45.22 -18.56 15.04
N LYS A 567 43.94 -18.75 14.72
CA LYS A 567 43.01 -17.66 14.38
C LYS A 567 42.54 -16.86 15.61
N ALA A 568 42.61 -17.43 16.81
CA ALA A 568 42.29 -16.75 18.06
C ALA A 568 43.50 -16.01 18.71
N GLY A 569 44.71 -16.21 18.17
CA GLY A 569 45.96 -15.58 18.64
C GLY A 569 46.51 -14.49 17.72
N ALA A 570 45.74 -14.07 16.72
CA ALA A 570 45.97 -12.92 15.83
C ALA A 570 44.78 -11.97 15.96
#